data_AF-A0A937P5G1-F1
#
_entry.id   AF-A0A937P5G1-F1
#
_cell.length_a   1.000
_cell.length_b   1.000
_cell.length_c   1.000
_cell.angle_alpha   90.00
_cell.angle_beta   90.00
_cell.angle_gamma   90.00
#
_symmetry.space_group_name_H-M   'P 1'
#
loop_
_entity.id
_entity.type
_entity.pdbx_description
1 polymer ?
#
loop_
_entity_poly.entity_id
_entity_poly.type
_entity_poly.pdbx_seq_one_letter_code
_entity_poly.pdbx_strand_id
1 'polypeptide(L)'
;MENTLHSKQHKISTLVSGFCQNHLDDEYIRLCTDLFNDLLKYDPEVFKRGNEEIWAAAIVWAIGSVNFLGDKDFEPYASLSDVCEYFNASTSTVGQKASKIREWLDIDFFNDKFQREDSQISDLLGNLAMTEEGFIVPVKPFKVKNKEVEFVEEDEEELPENYIIILESKYPIKNADIYQLEYLFKSVLEKDEKFQKSKLVEKGGLHIYFYGRPAKVLKFEKKISHKNFQVVDVVNQAVS
;
A
#
# COMPACT_ATOMS: atom_id res chain seq x y z
N MET A 1 -9.49 -1.24 48.75
CA MET A 1 -9.56 -0.97 47.29
C MET A 1 -8.73 -1.99 46.50
N GLU A 2 -7.50 -2.31 46.92
CA GLU A 2 -6.66 -3.37 46.30
C GLU A 2 -7.37 -4.72 46.15
N ASN A 3 -8.10 -5.18 47.18
CA ASN A 3 -8.78 -6.48 47.15
C ASN A 3 -9.87 -6.57 46.06
N THR A 4 -10.52 -5.45 45.74
CA THR A 4 -11.54 -5.37 44.67
C THR A 4 -10.90 -5.32 43.29
N LEU A 5 -9.76 -4.62 43.14
CA LEU A 5 -9.04 -4.56 41.86
C LEU A 5 -8.47 -5.92 41.47
N HIS A 6 -7.86 -6.65 42.41
CA HIS A 6 -7.38 -8.01 42.16
C HIS A 6 -8.51 -8.99 41.85
N SER A 7 -9.65 -8.89 42.55
CA SER A 7 -10.84 -9.70 42.22
C SER A 7 -11.34 -9.41 40.80
N LYS A 8 -11.25 -8.17 40.35
CA LYS A 8 -11.67 -7.75 39.01
C LYS A 8 -10.73 -8.25 37.93
N GLN A 9 -9.42 -8.08 38.14
CA GLN A 9 -8.36 -8.62 37.27
C GLN A 9 -8.52 -10.13 37.10
N HIS A 10 -8.73 -10.86 38.20
CA HIS A 10 -8.96 -12.31 38.17
C HIS A 10 -10.21 -12.67 37.37
N LYS A 11 -11.34 -11.97 37.57
CA LYS A 11 -12.58 -12.21 36.81
C LYS A 11 -12.37 -12.01 35.31
N ILE A 12 -11.68 -10.95 34.90
CA ILE A 12 -11.38 -10.68 33.48
C ILE A 12 -10.53 -11.80 32.89
N SER A 13 -9.45 -12.21 33.56
CA SER A 13 -8.58 -13.29 33.10
C SER A 13 -9.32 -14.63 32.95
N THR A 14 -10.20 -14.96 33.91
CA THR A 14 -11.05 -16.16 33.85
C THR A 14 -12.05 -16.10 32.69
N LEU A 15 -12.68 -14.95 32.46
CA LEU A 15 -13.62 -14.74 31.36
C LEU A 15 -12.95 -14.90 29.99
N VAL A 16 -11.77 -14.30 29.81
CA VAL A 16 -10.95 -14.43 28.59
C VAL A 16 -10.58 -15.89 28.36
N SER A 17 -10.00 -16.54 29.36
CA SER A 17 -9.56 -17.94 29.26
C SER A 17 -10.73 -18.87 28.93
N GLY A 18 -11.90 -18.65 29.54
CA GLY A 18 -13.11 -19.43 29.26
C GLY A 18 -13.60 -19.29 27.81
N PHE A 19 -13.56 -18.09 27.23
CA PHE A 19 -13.92 -17.93 25.81
C PHE A 19 -12.93 -18.65 24.91
N CYS A 20 -11.64 -18.44 25.12
CA CYS A 20 -10.60 -19.05 24.29
C CYS A 20 -10.66 -20.59 24.36
N GLN A 21 -10.87 -21.18 25.54
CA GLN A 21 -11.02 -22.64 25.71
C GLN A 21 -12.24 -23.22 24.99
N ASN A 22 -13.36 -22.48 24.98
CA ASN A 22 -14.62 -22.97 24.43
C ASN A 22 -14.76 -22.73 22.92
N HIS A 23 -14.09 -21.70 22.38
CA HIS A 23 -14.33 -21.21 21.02
C HIS A 23 -13.08 -21.03 20.17
N LEU A 24 -11.89 -20.97 20.76
CA LEU A 24 -10.61 -20.76 20.08
C LEU A 24 -9.66 -21.91 20.42
N ASP A 25 -8.42 -21.60 20.83
CA ASP A 25 -7.38 -22.56 21.16
C ASP A 25 -6.46 -22.04 22.30
N ASP A 26 -5.50 -22.88 22.69
CA ASP A 26 -4.52 -22.58 23.74
C ASP A 26 -3.57 -21.42 23.37
N GLU A 27 -3.35 -21.17 22.09
CA GLU A 27 -2.50 -20.07 21.64
C GLU A 27 -3.18 -18.73 21.88
N TYR A 28 -4.49 -18.62 21.62
CA TYR A 28 -5.27 -17.44 21.98
C TYR A 28 -5.31 -17.20 23.49
N ILE A 29 -5.30 -18.25 24.32
CA ILE A 29 -5.16 -18.10 25.78
C ILE A 29 -3.83 -17.42 26.10
N ARG A 30 -2.73 -17.88 25.50
CA ARG A 30 -1.40 -17.30 25.69
C ARG A 30 -1.37 -15.84 25.26
N LEU A 31 -1.75 -15.55 24.01
CA LEU A 31 -1.71 -14.20 23.44
C LEU A 31 -2.59 -13.21 24.24
N CYS A 32 -3.79 -13.62 24.63
CA CYS A 32 -4.66 -12.75 25.43
C CYS A 32 -4.12 -12.56 26.86
N THR A 33 -3.45 -13.56 27.43
CA THR A 33 -2.79 -13.44 28.74
C THR A 33 -1.60 -12.49 28.68
N ASP A 34 -0.80 -12.57 27.62
CA ASP A 34 0.31 -11.65 27.38
C ASP A 34 -0.19 -10.21 27.23
N LEU A 35 -1.27 -10.00 26.45
CA LEU A 35 -1.90 -8.69 26.30
C LEU A 35 -2.45 -8.15 27.63
N PHE A 36 -3.11 -8.99 28.42
CA PHE A 36 -3.62 -8.62 29.73
C PHE A 36 -2.49 -8.16 30.66
N ASN A 37 -1.38 -8.88 30.69
CA ASN A 37 -0.22 -8.53 31.51
C ASN A 37 0.45 -7.24 31.05
N ASP A 38 0.54 -7.01 29.75
CA ASP A 38 1.10 -5.78 29.20
C ASP A 38 0.22 -4.56 29.45
N LEU A 39 -1.11 -4.71 29.41
CA LEU A 39 -2.03 -3.68 29.85
C LEU A 39 -1.79 -3.26 31.31
N LEU A 40 -1.53 -4.23 32.21
CA LEU A 40 -1.21 -3.95 33.61
C LEU A 40 0.16 -3.28 33.79
N LYS A 41 1.14 -3.58 32.93
CA LYS A 41 2.44 -2.88 32.93
C LYS A 41 2.30 -1.45 32.41
N TYR A 42 1.46 -1.25 31.40
CA TYR A 42 1.16 0.05 30.82
C TYR A 42 0.42 0.96 31.81
N ASP A 43 -0.65 0.44 32.45
CA ASP A 43 -1.38 1.13 33.51
C ASP A 43 -1.92 0.09 34.53
N PRO A 44 -1.36 0.00 35.75
CA PRO A 44 -1.82 -0.93 36.79
C PRO A 44 -3.29 -0.77 37.17
N GLU A 45 -3.88 0.41 36.96
CA GLU A 45 -5.26 0.75 37.28
C GLU A 45 -6.19 0.72 36.06
N VAL A 46 -5.74 0.22 34.89
CA VAL A 46 -6.49 0.22 33.62
C VAL A 46 -7.89 -0.41 33.76
N PHE A 47 -8.03 -1.47 34.57
CA PHE A 47 -9.28 -2.18 34.79
C PHE A 47 -10.16 -1.58 35.90
N LYS A 48 -9.73 -0.50 36.57
CA LYS A 48 -10.47 0.12 37.68
C LYS A 48 -11.89 0.51 37.26
N ARG A 49 -12.05 1.01 36.04
CA ARG A 49 -13.35 1.44 35.48
C ARG A 49 -13.78 0.56 34.31
N GLY A 50 -15.09 0.59 34.03
CA GLY A 50 -15.69 -0.24 32.98
C GLY A 50 -16.10 -1.63 33.49
N ASN A 51 -16.99 -2.27 32.75
CA ASN A 51 -17.51 -3.59 33.08
C ASN A 51 -16.49 -4.69 32.67
N GLU A 52 -16.38 -5.76 33.47
CA GLU A 52 -15.41 -6.85 33.29
C GLU A 52 -15.63 -7.63 32.00
N GLU A 53 -16.88 -7.89 31.64
CA GLU A 53 -17.26 -8.60 30.43
C GLU A 53 -16.84 -7.81 29.18
N ILE A 54 -17.00 -6.49 29.18
CA ILE A 54 -16.54 -5.62 28.09
C ILE A 54 -15.00 -5.63 27.98
N TRP A 55 -14.28 -5.65 29.10
CA TRP A 55 -12.81 -5.75 29.09
C TRP A 55 -12.35 -7.09 28.53
N ALA A 56 -12.96 -8.20 28.96
CA ALA A 56 -12.64 -9.53 28.46
C ALA A 56 -12.88 -9.63 26.94
N ALA A 57 -14.07 -9.21 26.48
CA ALA A 57 -14.40 -9.18 25.06
C ALA A 57 -13.42 -8.32 24.24
N ALA A 58 -13.02 -7.15 24.76
CA ALA A 58 -12.11 -6.26 24.07
C ALA A 58 -10.68 -6.79 23.99
N ILE A 59 -10.20 -7.51 25.00
CA ILE A 59 -8.89 -8.18 24.99
C ILE A 59 -8.88 -9.28 23.91
N VAL A 60 -9.91 -10.15 23.93
CA VAL A 60 -10.07 -11.21 22.92
C VAL A 60 -10.13 -10.60 21.52
N TRP A 61 -10.96 -9.56 21.32
CA TRP A 61 -11.11 -8.95 20.01
C TRP A 61 -9.88 -8.15 19.56
N ALA A 62 -9.12 -7.57 20.49
CA ALA A 62 -7.87 -6.87 20.15
C ALA A 62 -6.87 -7.84 19.50
N ILE A 63 -6.63 -9.00 20.11
CA ILE A 63 -5.79 -10.07 19.55
C ILE A 63 -6.45 -10.69 18.32
N GLY A 64 -7.73 -11.02 18.40
CA GLY A 64 -8.48 -11.65 17.32
C GLY A 64 -8.40 -10.87 16.02
N SER A 65 -8.62 -9.55 16.07
CA SER A 65 -8.66 -8.72 14.87
C SER A 65 -7.33 -8.62 14.12
N VAL A 66 -6.19 -8.63 14.82
CA VAL A 66 -4.85 -8.60 14.18
C VAL A 66 -4.41 -9.98 13.71
N ASN A 67 -5.11 -11.02 14.14
CA ASN A 67 -4.95 -12.41 13.70
C ASN A 67 -6.13 -12.89 12.83
N PHE A 68 -6.87 -11.96 12.20
CA PHE A 68 -7.95 -12.25 11.25
C PHE A 68 -9.07 -13.17 11.77
N LEU A 69 -9.31 -13.20 13.08
CA LEU A 69 -10.32 -14.05 13.73
C LEU A 69 -11.73 -13.91 13.13
N GLY A 70 -12.06 -12.71 12.65
CA GLY A 70 -13.35 -12.40 12.04
C GLY A 70 -13.46 -12.74 10.55
N ASP A 71 -12.44 -13.36 9.96
CA ASP A 71 -12.41 -13.76 8.55
C ASP A 71 -12.61 -15.28 8.45
N LYS A 72 -13.62 -15.69 7.67
CA LYS A 72 -14.07 -17.08 7.56
C LYS A 72 -13.08 -17.99 6.86
N ASP A 73 -12.09 -17.41 6.18
CA ASP A 73 -11.04 -18.17 5.50
C ASP A 73 -9.92 -18.60 6.46
N PHE A 74 -9.96 -18.15 7.73
CA PHE A 74 -8.97 -18.48 8.76
C PHE A 74 -9.60 -19.22 9.94
N GLU A 75 -8.83 -20.15 10.52
CA GLU A 75 -9.23 -20.90 11.71
C GLU A 75 -8.26 -20.63 12.88
N PRO A 76 -8.75 -20.53 14.13
CA PRO A 76 -10.17 -20.55 14.49
C PRO A 76 -10.92 -19.30 14.01
N TYR A 77 -12.20 -19.43 13.70
CA TYR A 77 -13.08 -18.32 13.29
C TYR A 77 -14.08 -17.93 14.39
N ALA A 78 -14.16 -16.63 14.69
CA ALA A 78 -15.23 -16.04 15.47
C ALA A 78 -15.46 -14.58 15.05
N SER A 79 -16.69 -14.23 14.68
CA SER A 79 -17.01 -12.83 14.37
C SER A 79 -17.02 -11.97 15.63
N LEU A 80 -16.90 -10.64 15.46
CA LEU A 80 -17.08 -9.70 16.56
C LEU A 80 -18.43 -9.89 17.26
N SER A 81 -19.47 -10.27 16.49
CA SER A 81 -20.79 -10.55 17.04
C SER A 81 -20.78 -11.75 17.96
N ASP A 82 -20.11 -12.84 17.57
CA ASP A 82 -20.03 -14.07 18.38
C ASP A 82 -19.30 -13.81 19.71
N VAL A 83 -18.19 -13.06 19.66
CA VAL A 83 -17.46 -12.61 20.85
C VAL A 83 -18.39 -11.76 21.74
N CYS A 84 -19.07 -10.78 21.16
CA CYS A 84 -19.93 -9.88 21.92
C CYS A 84 -21.14 -10.59 22.55
N GLU A 85 -21.71 -11.56 21.86
CA GLU A 85 -22.83 -12.37 22.35
C GLU A 85 -22.41 -13.20 23.57
N TYR A 86 -21.25 -13.87 23.51
CA TYR A 86 -20.71 -14.64 24.63
C TYR A 86 -20.54 -13.80 25.90
N PHE A 87 -20.01 -12.57 25.75
CA PHE A 87 -19.78 -11.66 26.87
C PHE A 87 -20.99 -10.77 27.21
N ASN A 88 -22.12 -10.91 26.52
CA ASN A 88 -23.29 -10.05 26.68
C ASN A 88 -22.93 -8.54 26.60
N ALA A 89 -22.14 -8.17 25.59
CA ALA A 89 -21.63 -6.82 25.35
C ALA A 89 -22.06 -6.29 23.98
N SER A 90 -21.98 -4.98 23.76
CA SER A 90 -22.29 -4.39 22.45
C SER A 90 -21.05 -4.33 21.56
N THR A 91 -21.24 -4.62 20.26
CA THR A 91 -20.18 -4.60 19.25
C THR A 91 -19.47 -3.26 19.14
N SER A 92 -20.22 -2.14 19.24
CA SER A 92 -19.65 -0.80 19.19
C SER A 92 -18.72 -0.52 20.38
N THR A 93 -19.09 -0.95 21.58
CA THR A 93 -18.31 -0.68 22.80
C THR A 93 -17.07 -1.57 22.85
N VAL A 94 -17.21 -2.85 22.49
CA VAL A 94 -16.09 -3.79 22.40
C VAL A 94 -15.11 -3.35 21.32
N GLY A 95 -15.60 -3.02 20.12
CA GLY A 95 -14.78 -2.57 19.00
C GLY A 95 -13.98 -1.30 19.34
N GLN A 96 -14.63 -0.27 19.91
CA GLN A 96 -13.94 0.96 20.32
C GLN A 96 -12.87 0.70 21.39
N LYS A 97 -13.19 -0.13 22.39
CA LYS A 97 -12.23 -0.46 23.45
C LYS A 97 -11.05 -1.29 22.92
N ALA A 98 -11.31 -2.25 22.04
CA ALA A 98 -10.26 -3.06 21.40
C ALA A 98 -9.33 -2.19 20.54
N SER A 99 -9.87 -1.26 19.75
CA SER A 99 -9.06 -0.28 19.01
C SER A 99 -8.20 0.56 19.94
N LYS A 100 -8.75 0.99 21.08
CA LYS A 100 -7.99 1.76 22.07
C LYS A 100 -6.88 0.96 22.75
N ILE A 101 -7.13 -0.32 23.03
CA ILE A 101 -6.09 -1.24 23.54
C ILE A 101 -4.94 -1.36 22.54
N ARG A 102 -5.26 -1.55 21.26
CA ARG A 102 -4.26 -1.61 20.20
C ARG A 102 -3.47 -0.30 20.05
N GLU A 103 -4.14 0.84 20.13
CA GLU A 103 -3.49 2.16 20.12
C GLU A 103 -2.54 2.35 21.32
N TRP A 104 -2.96 1.96 22.53
CA TRP A 104 -2.12 2.11 23.73
C TRP A 104 -0.85 1.28 23.72
N LEU A 105 -0.88 0.12 23.07
CA LEU A 105 0.20 -0.85 23.08
C LEU A 105 0.88 -1.00 21.71
N ASP A 106 0.53 -0.15 20.75
CA ASP A 106 1.06 -0.16 19.38
C ASP A 106 0.94 -1.55 18.72
N ILE A 107 -0.26 -2.12 18.79
CA ILE A 107 -0.56 -3.45 18.26
C ILE A 107 -1.22 -3.29 16.88
N ASP A 108 -0.53 -3.76 15.86
CA ASP A 108 -1.02 -3.85 14.49
C ASP A 108 -0.85 -5.26 13.92
N PHE A 109 -1.05 -5.40 12.61
CA PHE A 109 -0.89 -6.67 11.92
C PHE A 109 0.56 -7.13 11.85
N PHE A 110 1.56 -6.25 11.99
CA PHE A 110 2.99 -6.54 11.85
C PHE A 110 3.69 -6.74 13.19
N ASN A 111 2.95 -6.69 14.30
CA ASN A 111 3.48 -6.90 15.63
C ASN A 111 3.71 -8.39 15.92
N ASP A 112 4.95 -8.87 15.70
CA ASP A 112 5.37 -10.26 15.90
C ASP A 112 4.97 -10.84 17.27
N LYS A 113 4.90 -10.01 18.32
CA LYS A 113 4.60 -10.48 19.68
C LYS A 113 3.17 -11.00 19.83
N PHE A 114 2.22 -10.38 19.12
CA PHE A 114 0.79 -10.68 19.24
C PHE A 114 0.24 -11.46 18.04
N GLN A 115 1.12 -11.93 17.17
CA GLN A 115 0.78 -12.83 16.08
C GLN A 115 0.77 -14.29 16.53
N ARG A 116 -0.05 -15.09 15.87
CA ARG A 116 -0.02 -16.55 15.98
C ARG A 116 1.15 -17.14 15.18
N GLU A 117 1.84 -18.10 15.78
CA GLU A 117 3.03 -18.78 15.23
C GLU A 117 2.69 -19.68 14.04
N ASP A 118 1.50 -20.29 14.04
CA ASP A 118 1.04 -21.24 13.00
C ASP A 118 0.18 -20.59 11.91
N SER A 119 0.08 -19.26 11.91
CA SER A 119 -0.86 -18.60 11.03
C SER A 119 -0.36 -18.58 9.59
N GLN A 120 -1.25 -18.95 8.66
CA GLN A 120 -1.11 -18.64 7.23
C GLN A 120 -0.86 -17.13 7.00
N ILE A 121 -1.24 -16.31 7.99
CA ILE A 121 -1.03 -14.87 8.07
C ILE A 121 0.45 -14.53 8.24
N SER A 122 1.23 -15.27 9.04
CA SER A 122 2.68 -15.01 9.18
C SER A 122 3.40 -15.17 7.84
N ASP A 123 3.02 -16.19 7.04
CA ASP A 123 3.53 -16.36 5.68
C ASP A 123 3.03 -15.25 4.72
N LEU A 124 1.76 -14.84 4.85
CA LEU A 124 1.15 -13.78 4.04
C LEU A 124 1.79 -12.41 4.32
N LEU A 125 1.98 -12.07 5.59
CA LEU A 125 2.55 -10.81 6.06
C LEU A 125 4.08 -10.81 6.02
N GLY A 126 4.74 -11.97 6.07
CA GLY A 126 6.20 -12.08 6.05
C GLY A 126 6.86 -11.55 4.78
N ASN A 127 6.09 -11.36 3.70
CA ASN A 127 6.53 -10.68 2.49
C ASN A 127 6.04 -9.23 2.39
N LEU A 128 5.37 -8.68 3.40
CA LEU A 128 4.85 -7.31 3.45
C LEU A 128 5.55 -6.52 4.58
N ALA A 129 5.75 -5.22 4.37
CA ALA A 129 6.25 -4.30 5.38
C ALA A 129 5.52 -2.96 5.25
N MET A 130 5.39 -2.24 6.36
CA MET A 130 4.86 -0.87 6.38
C MET A 130 6.03 0.13 6.29
N THR A 131 5.95 1.11 5.39
CA THR A 131 6.93 2.21 5.30
C THR A 131 6.70 3.24 6.40
N GLU A 132 7.65 4.15 6.62
CA GLU A 132 7.50 5.24 7.59
C GLU A 132 6.34 6.19 7.25
N GLU A 133 5.98 6.28 5.97
CA GLU A 133 4.84 7.04 5.45
C GLU A 133 3.51 6.27 5.52
N GLY A 134 3.52 5.02 6.01
CA GLY A 134 2.32 4.21 6.24
C GLY A 134 1.87 3.36 5.06
N PHE A 135 2.68 3.21 4.00
CA PHE A 135 2.34 2.34 2.87
C PHE A 135 2.69 0.89 3.16
N ILE A 136 1.82 -0.05 2.81
CA ILE A 136 2.13 -1.49 2.86
C ILE A 136 2.76 -1.90 1.52
N VAL A 137 4.03 -2.30 1.57
CA VAL A 137 4.83 -2.68 0.40
C VAL A 137 5.33 -4.12 0.53
N PRO A 138 5.53 -4.84 -0.57
CA PRO A 138 6.14 -6.14 -0.49
C PRO A 138 7.65 -6.03 -0.25
N VAL A 139 8.18 -6.79 0.72
CA VAL A 139 9.61 -6.90 1.02
C VAL A 139 10.36 -7.55 -0.14
N LYS A 140 9.68 -8.43 -0.90
CA LYS A 140 10.21 -9.06 -2.11
C LYS A 140 9.26 -8.82 -3.28
N PRO A 141 9.76 -8.42 -4.46
CA PRO A 141 8.90 -8.19 -5.62
C PRO A 141 8.08 -9.45 -5.94
N PHE A 142 6.77 -9.27 -6.14
CA PHE A 142 5.88 -10.35 -6.55
C PHE A 142 6.31 -10.86 -7.94
N LYS A 143 6.54 -12.16 -8.06
CA LYS A 143 6.78 -12.81 -9.36
C LYS A 143 5.45 -13.01 -10.08
N VAL A 144 4.94 -11.98 -10.75
CA VAL A 144 3.79 -12.11 -11.64
C VAL A 144 4.29 -12.61 -12.99
N LYS A 145 3.86 -13.82 -13.40
CA LYS A 145 4.12 -14.46 -14.71
C LYS A 145 5.29 -13.85 -15.50
N ASN A 146 6.52 -14.10 -15.05
CA ASN A 146 7.76 -13.79 -15.77
C ASN A 146 7.94 -12.33 -16.24
N LYS A 147 7.49 -11.35 -15.46
CA LYS A 147 7.98 -9.97 -15.57
C LYS A 147 8.36 -9.47 -14.19
N GLU A 148 9.59 -8.97 -14.07
CA GLU A 148 9.93 -8.07 -12.98
C GLU A 148 9.02 -6.85 -13.12
N VAL A 149 8.24 -6.57 -12.08
CA VAL A 149 7.47 -5.34 -11.99
C VAL A 149 8.43 -4.31 -11.40
N GLU A 150 8.97 -3.42 -12.24
CA GLU A 150 9.58 -2.18 -11.75
C GLU A 150 8.45 -1.34 -11.14
N PHE A 151 8.64 -0.91 -9.89
CA PHE A 151 7.84 0.16 -9.32
C PHE A 151 8.15 1.41 -10.14
N VAL A 152 7.22 1.79 -11.01
CA VAL A 152 7.25 3.10 -11.65
C VAL A 152 6.80 4.05 -10.55
N GLU A 153 7.71 4.86 -10.02
CA GLU A 153 7.32 6.04 -9.25
C GLU A 153 6.24 6.74 -10.07
N GLU A 154 5.10 7.09 -9.45
CA GLU A 154 4.12 7.93 -10.14
C GLU A 154 4.83 9.24 -10.48
N ASP A 155 5.37 9.31 -11.70
CA ASP A 155 5.96 10.52 -12.26
C ASP A 155 4.89 11.61 -12.06
N GLU A 156 5.20 12.66 -11.30
CA GLU A 156 4.39 13.87 -11.25
C GLU A 156 3.91 14.17 -12.67
N GLU A 157 2.61 14.21 -12.94
CA GLU A 157 2.09 14.37 -14.30
C GLU A 157 2.65 15.67 -14.91
N GLU A 158 3.76 15.54 -15.67
CA GLU A 158 4.42 16.68 -16.28
C GLU A 158 3.41 17.37 -17.20
N LEU A 159 3.16 18.65 -16.95
CA LEU A 159 2.29 19.45 -17.81
C LEU A 159 2.93 19.56 -19.21
N PRO A 160 2.14 19.49 -20.29
CA PRO A 160 2.69 19.64 -21.63
C PRO A 160 3.24 21.06 -21.82
N GLU A 161 4.42 21.15 -22.41
CA GLU A 161 5.12 22.40 -22.73
C GLU A 161 5.52 22.43 -24.20
N ASN A 162 6.12 23.53 -24.66
CA ASN A 162 6.56 23.67 -26.04
C ASN A 162 7.99 23.14 -26.20
N TYR A 163 8.21 22.23 -27.14
CA TYR A 163 9.49 21.59 -27.39
C TYR A 163 9.88 21.63 -28.86
N ILE A 164 11.20 21.57 -29.10
CA ILE A 164 11.81 21.36 -30.41
C ILE A 164 12.57 20.03 -30.38
N ILE A 165 12.22 19.11 -31.29
CA ILE A 165 13.02 17.91 -31.56
C ILE A 165 14.01 18.26 -32.68
N ILE A 166 15.30 18.05 -32.42
CA ILE A 166 16.37 18.24 -33.39
C ILE A 166 16.71 16.89 -34.02
N LEU A 167 16.42 16.75 -35.31
CA LEU A 167 16.70 15.55 -36.09
C LEU A 167 17.85 15.81 -37.07
N GLU A 168 18.77 14.86 -37.13
CA GLU A 168 19.77 14.77 -38.19
C GLU A 168 19.49 13.59 -39.11
N SER A 169 19.99 13.67 -40.34
CA SER A 169 19.88 12.61 -41.34
C SER A 169 21.22 12.37 -42.01
N LYS A 170 21.55 11.10 -42.27
CA LYS A 170 22.74 10.73 -43.05
C LYS A 170 22.65 11.14 -44.53
N TYR A 171 21.44 11.39 -45.03
CA TYR A 171 21.17 11.74 -46.43
C TYR A 171 20.28 12.98 -46.53
N PRO A 172 20.28 13.69 -47.68
CA PRO A 172 19.39 14.83 -47.89
C PRO A 172 17.92 14.48 -47.65
N ILE A 173 17.25 15.28 -46.81
CA ILE A 173 15.85 15.07 -46.43
C ILE A 173 14.94 15.56 -47.54
N LYS A 174 14.10 14.68 -48.09
CA LYS A 174 13.11 15.02 -49.12
C LYS A 174 11.77 15.34 -48.47
N ASN A 175 10.89 16.04 -49.20
CA ASN A 175 9.53 16.35 -48.72
C ASN A 175 8.75 15.10 -48.29
N ALA A 176 8.91 13.98 -48.99
CA ALA A 176 8.27 12.71 -48.63
C ALA A 176 8.71 12.20 -47.24
N ASP A 177 9.99 12.39 -46.90
CA ASP A 177 10.52 12.01 -45.59
C ASP A 177 9.93 12.88 -44.49
N ILE A 178 9.80 14.19 -44.74
CA ILE A 178 9.18 15.14 -43.80
C ILE A 178 7.74 14.71 -43.50
N TYR A 179 6.92 14.46 -44.52
CA TYR A 179 5.54 14.00 -44.32
C TYR A 179 5.45 12.70 -43.53
N GLN A 180 6.38 11.76 -43.78
CA GLN A 180 6.42 10.51 -43.05
C GLN A 180 6.81 10.72 -41.58
N LEU A 181 7.79 11.58 -41.29
CA LEU A 181 8.21 11.92 -39.94
C LEU A 181 7.09 12.62 -39.17
N GLU A 182 6.40 13.58 -39.80
CA GLU A 182 5.24 14.24 -39.18
C GLU A 182 4.13 13.25 -38.84
N TYR A 183 3.82 12.33 -39.75
CA TYR A 183 2.82 11.30 -39.52
C TYR A 183 3.20 10.40 -38.33
N LEU A 184 4.44 9.93 -38.31
CA LEU A 184 4.95 9.09 -37.22
C LEU A 184 4.94 9.83 -35.89
N PHE A 185 5.30 11.11 -35.87
CA PHE A 185 5.28 11.91 -34.66
C PHE A 185 3.85 12.19 -34.17
N LYS A 186 2.94 12.61 -35.06
CA LYS A 186 1.52 12.79 -34.71
C LYS A 186 0.89 11.52 -34.14
N SER A 187 1.33 10.35 -34.59
CA SER A 187 0.83 9.05 -34.09
C SER A 187 1.28 8.68 -32.67
N VAL A 188 2.19 9.44 -32.05
CA VAL A 188 2.62 9.21 -30.65
C VAL A 188 2.08 10.25 -29.68
N LEU A 189 1.40 11.29 -30.18
CA LEU A 189 0.83 12.37 -29.37
C LEU A 189 -0.51 11.95 -28.75
N GLU A 190 -0.79 12.50 -27.57
CA GLU A 190 -2.06 12.35 -26.85
C GLU A 190 -3.05 13.48 -27.19
N LYS A 191 -4.25 13.41 -26.61
CA LYS A 191 -5.37 14.31 -26.95
C LYS A 191 -5.10 15.78 -26.59
N ASP A 192 -4.34 16.01 -25.54
CA ASP A 192 -3.93 17.32 -25.02
C ASP A 192 -2.65 17.87 -25.68
N GLU A 193 -2.02 17.08 -26.56
CA GLU A 193 -0.74 17.42 -27.20
C GLU A 193 -0.93 17.76 -28.68
N LYS A 194 -0.06 18.62 -29.21
CA LYS A 194 -0.22 19.18 -30.55
C LYS A 194 1.11 19.28 -31.29
N PHE A 195 1.18 18.62 -32.44
CA PHE A 195 2.18 18.96 -33.45
C PHE A 195 1.93 20.38 -33.96
N GLN A 196 2.98 21.20 -34.06
CA GLN A 196 2.88 22.57 -34.51
C GLN A 196 3.37 22.73 -35.96
N LYS A 197 4.64 22.37 -36.22
CA LYS A 197 5.26 22.48 -37.55
C LYS A 197 6.57 21.69 -37.63
N SER A 198 7.03 21.48 -38.85
CA SER A 198 8.39 21.00 -39.15
C SER A 198 9.15 22.06 -39.96
N LYS A 199 10.48 22.17 -39.77
CA LYS A 199 11.32 23.15 -40.47
C LYS A 199 12.69 22.56 -40.79
N LEU A 200 13.10 22.60 -42.06
CA LEU A 200 14.47 22.28 -42.45
C LEU A 200 15.44 23.34 -41.96
N VAL A 201 16.62 22.90 -41.54
CA VAL A 201 17.66 23.75 -40.94
C VAL A 201 18.91 23.72 -41.80
N GLU A 202 19.73 24.75 -41.69
CA GLU A 202 21.05 24.79 -42.33
C GLU A 202 21.85 23.53 -41.97
N LYS A 203 22.56 22.95 -42.94
CA LYS A 203 23.25 21.64 -42.89
C LYS A 203 22.37 20.39 -43.03
N GLY A 204 21.07 20.52 -43.35
CA GLY A 204 20.22 19.39 -43.76
C GLY A 204 19.55 18.62 -42.61
N GLY A 205 19.48 19.22 -41.42
CA GLY A 205 18.68 18.73 -40.30
C GLY A 205 17.21 19.16 -40.39
N LEU A 206 16.37 18.58 -39.52
CA LEU A 206 14.94 18.88 -39.41
C LEU A 206 14.59 19.20 -37.96
N HIS A 207 13.93 20.33 -37.73
CA HIS A 207 13.33 20.66 -36.44
C HIS A 207 11.84 20.34 -36.47
N ILE A 208 11.35 19.61 -35.46
CA ILE A 208 9.92 19.36 -35.23
C ILE A 208 9.49 20.10 -33.98
N TYR A 209 8.48 20.96 -34.12
CA TYR A 209 7.92 21.77 -33.04
C TYR A 209 6.62 21.14 -32.56
N PHE A 210 6.48 20.98 -31.24
CA PHE A 210 5.26 20.43 -30.66
C PHE A 210 4.99 20.97 -29.26
N TYR A 211 3.73 20.95 -28.88
CA TYR A 211 3.26 21.13 -27.52
C TYR A 211 2.95 19.75 -26.94
N GLY A 212 3.67 19.31 -25.91
CA GLY A 212 3.52 17.98 -25.34
C GLY A 212 4.59 17.65 -24.31
N ARG A 213 4.74 16.36 -24.01
CA ARG A 213 5.71 15.88 -23.01
C ARG A 213 6.97 15.30 -23.65
N PRO A 214 8.17 15.46 -23.04
CA PRO A 214 9.42 14.88 -23.54
C PRO A 214 9.35 13.36 -23.77
N ALA A 215 8.58 12.64 -22.95
CA ALA A 215 8.37 11.19 -23.07
C ALA A 215 7.85 10.76 -24.46
N LYS A 216 7.18 11.64 -25.22
CA LYS A 216 6.72 11.32 -26.58
C LYS A 216 7.88 11.23 -27.57
N VAL A 217 8.99 11.94 -27.32
CA VAL A 217 10.18 11.86 -28.17
C VAL A 217 10.82 10.48 -28.09
N LEU A 218 10.88 9.86 -26.91
CA LEU A 218 11.37 8.49 -26.76
C LEU A 218 10.52 7.48 -27.56
N LYS A 219 9.19 7.65 -27.54
CA LYS A 219 8.27 6.81 -28.34
C LYS A 219 8.48 7.04 -29.84
N PHE A 220 8.71 8.28 -30.25
CA PHE A 220 8.98 8.64 -31.64
C PHE A 220 10.32 8.09 -32.13
N GLU A 221 11.38 8.22 -31.33
CA GLU A 221 12.72 7.72 -31.63
C GLU A 221 12.71 6.22 -31.91
N LYS A 222 12.00 5.43 -31.08
CA LYS A 222 11.79 3.99 -31.31
C LYS A 222 11.16 3.72 -32.68
N LYS A 223 10.20 4.54 -33.14
CA LYS A 223 9.55 4.39 -34.45
C LYS A 223 10.45 4.76 -35.63
N ILE A 224 11.47 5.59 -35.43
CA ILE A 224 12.39 6.02 -36.49
C ILE A 224 13.76 5.32 -36.44
N SER A 225 14.01 4.48 -35.42
CA SER A 225 15.27 3.75 -35.19
C SER A 225 15.82 2.95 -36.38
N HIS A 226 14.95 2.44 -37.25
CA HIS A 226 15.33 1.72 -38.48
C HIS A 226 15.45 2.61 -39.73
N LYS A 227 15.31 3.93 -39.57
CA LYS A 227 15.42 4.92 -40.65
C LYS A 227 16.75 5.68 -40.55
N ASN A 228 17.06 6.48 -41.56
CA ASN A 228 18.30 7.26 -41.63
C ASN A 228 18.30 8.52 -40.73
N PHE A 229 17.38 8.61 -39.78
CA PHE A 229 17.16 9.77 -38.92
C PHE A 229 17.58 9.47 -37.49
N GLN A 230 18.19 10.45 -36.84
CA GLN A 230 18.59 10.36 -35.44
C GLN A 230 18.08 11.60 -34.70
N VAL A 231 17.45 11.40 -33.54
CA VAL A 231 17.18 12.49 -32.60
C VAL A 231 18.51 12.85 -31.94
N VAL A 232 18.92 14.10 -32.08
CA VAL A 232 20.17 14.61 -31.52
C VAL A 232 19.93 15.35 -30.21
N ASP A 233 18.81 16.08 -30.12
CA ASP A 233 18.46 16.84 -28.93
C ASP A 233 16.96 17.14 -28.86
N VAL A 234 16.49 17.49 -27.66
CA VAL A 234 15.13 17.97 -27.38
C VAL A 234 15.22 19.22 -26.52
N VAL A 235 14.84 20.36 -27.09
CA VAL A 235 14.97 21.66 -26.43
C VAL A 235 13.61 22.13 -25.95
N ASN A 236 13.48 22.41 -24.65
CA ASN A 236 12.31 23.09 -24.10
C ASN A 236 12.32 24.58 -24.51
N GLN A 237 11.18 25.08 -24.96
CA GLN A 237 10.98 26.49 -25.34
C GLN A 237 10.47 27.36 -24.19
N ALA A 238 10.26 26.81 -23.00
CA ALA A 238 10.14 27.59 -21.78
C ALA A 238 11.49 28.29 -21.54
N VAL A 239 11.45 29.63 -21.54
CA VAL A 239 12.57 30.59 -21.41
C VAL A 239 13.09 31.16 -22.76
N SER A 240 12.39 32.19 -23.22
CA SER A 240 12.99 33.51 -23.50
C SER A 240 12.11 34.60 -22.92
#